data_AF-A0A957CVX5-F1
#
_entry.id   AF-A0A957CVX5-F1
#
_cell.length_a   1.000
_cell.length_b   1.000
_cell.length_c   1.000
_cell.angle_alpha   90.00
_cell.angle_beta   90.00
_cell.angle_gamma   90.00
#
_symmetry.space_group_name_H-M   'P 1'
#
loop_
_entity.id
_entity.type
_entity.pdbx_description
1 polymer ?
#
loop_
_entity_poly.entity_id
_entity_poly.type
_entity_poly.pdbx_seq_one_letter_code
_entity_poly.pdbx_strand_id
1 'polypeptide(L)'
;MTNNNLSPTNRRVPRSQKLTPNEQAIIDNIRIPALKHLFIKIWRMKLRLQFTGWLQYMPPAFITVVFFLFAALVRLFGFMQAANLINFVGFILLALVIFDLVTVKFRLRFPERLPQRNDTRGLFDLMRVRHSCRSFQTRQLTSADYNELMESVRLHSEAPTIGSAPIRFEYIAAPITVWPTVNATEFLVAIASKEYNRLAVIDVGRSLQKIVMDATRMGLGTCWIGPGADQSSIVQHLGDRFNPKEDHIICVCAIGYESRYIPLFLRIFNAQLHRRLPLSSLFFTDVHFREPLAVDAYPFDQFGRSYEICQWAPSSYNGQTTRCVAVTKQKGGNEDAPHLVRFDFYAATASRYYAAVAVGIWCANWEMGCAALGINGRFAVLSAAERDIHDEKMLPQLPGYDVSWVLDEDLKGQSYKK
;
A
#
# COMPACT_ATOMS: atom_id res chain seq x y z
N MET A 1 58.73 3.18 -0.16
CA MET A 1 58.32 4.57 0.14
C MET A 1 57.28 4.91 -0.92
N THR A 2 56.00 5.13 -0.66
CA THR A 2 55.31 5.72 0.50
C THR A 2 53.95 5.05 0.70
N ASN A 3 53.63 4.80 1.97
CA ASN A 3 52.30 4.42 2.45
C ASN A 3 51.27 5.49 2.11
N ASN A 4 50.03 5.09 1.80
CA ASN A 4 48.86 5.86 2.19
C ASN A 4 47.70 4.93 2.56
N ASN A 5 47.45 4.89 3.86
CA ASN A 5 46.32 4.24 4.52
C ASN A 5 45.00 4.82 4.02
N LEU A 6 44.13 3.98 3.45
CA LEU A 6 42.72 4.32 3.27
C LEU A 6 41.94 3.98 4.54
N SER A 7 41.66 5.03 5.32
CA SER A 7 40.77 5.03 6.48
C SER A 7 39.32 4.72 6.07
N PRO A 8 38.58 3.89 6.83
CA PRO A 8 37.20 3.54 6.54
C PRO A 8 36.21 4.40 7.34
N THR A 9 36.07 5.69 7.04
CA THR A 9 34.96 6.50 7.60
C THR A 9 34.58 7.66 6.69
N ASN A 10 33.61 7.43 5.78
CA ASN A 10 32.82 8.53 5.23
C ASN A 10 31.47 8.02 4.68
N ARG A 11 30.64 7.45 5.58
CA ARG A 11 29.18 7.41 5.34
C ARG A 11 28.65 8.84 5.48
N ARG A 12 28.72 9.62 4.40
CA ARG A 12 27.98 10.88 4.30
C ARG A 12 26.49 10.56 4.31
N VAL A 13 25.84 10.80 5.44
CA VAL A 13 24.38 10.84 5.56
C VAL A 13 23.85 11.93 4.60
N PRO A 14 22.83 11.68 3.77
CA PRO A 14 22.31 12.68 2.84
C PRO A 14 21.78 13.93 3.58
N ARG A 15 22.11 15.10 3.03
CA ARG A 15 21.63 16.43 3.44
C ARG A 15 20.10 16.44 3.56
N SER A 16 19.61 16.93 4.71
CA SER A 16 18.23 17.27 5.06
C SER A 16 17.13 16.70 4.14
N GLN A 17 16.59 15.53 4.46
CA GLN A 17 15.27 15.14 3.96
C GLN A 17 14.24 16.18 4.43
N LYS A 18 13.74 17.01 3.51
CA LYS A 18 12.60 17.90 3.74
C LYS A 18 11.39 17.06 4.14
N LEU A 19 10.60 17.55 5.09
CA LEU A 19 9.33 16.93 5.50
C LEU A 19 8.42 16.77 4.29
N THR A 20 7.69 15.65 4.20
CA THR A 20 6.68 15.48 3.16
C THR A 20 5.54 16.50 3.35
N PRO A 21 4.77 16.86 2.31
CA PRO A 21 3.65 17.80 2.45
C PRO A 21 2.66 17.42 3.57
N ASN A 22 2.41 16.12 3.75
CA ASN A 22 1.55 15.61 4.81
C ASN A 22 2.18 15.79 6.21
N GLU A 23 3.49 15.59 6.33
CA GLU A 23 4.21 15.79 7.59
C GLU A 23 4.31 17.27 7.97
N GLN A 24 4.52 18.14 6.98
CA GLN A 24 4.55 19.58 7.15
C GLN A 24 3.19 20.09 7.66
N ALA A 25 2.09 19.61 7.07
CA ALA A 25 0.73 19.95 7.52
C ALA A 25 0.45 19.53 8.98
N ILE A 26 0.92 18.34 9.41
CA ILE A 26 0.79 17.91 10.81
C ILE A 26 1.57 18.82 11.74
N ILE A 27 2.81 19.17 11.37
CA ILE A 27 3.70 20.03 12.14
C ILE A 27 3.17 21.46 12.26
N ASP A 28 2.51 21.95 11.22
CA ASP A 28 1.96 23.31 11.18
C ASP A 28 0.66 23.42 11.98
N ASN A 29 -0.03 22.31 12.22
CA ASN A 29 -1.18 22.26 13.13
C ASN A 29 -0.79 22.28 14.64
N ILE A 30 0.49 22.09 14.99
CA ILE A 30 0.95 22.15 16.38
C ILE A 30 1.22 23.61 16.79
N ARG A 31 0.28 24.20 17.55
CA ARG A 31 0.34 25.60 17.99
C ARG A 31 1.41 25.90 19.05
N ILE A 32 1.82 24.90 19.83
CA ILE A 32 2.77 25.10 20.94
C ILE A 32 4.22 24.91 20.43
N PRO A 33 5.09 25.94 20.49
CA PRO A 33 6.44 25.87 19.92
C PRO A 33 7.32 24.75 20.51
N ALA A 34 7.23 24.52 21.82
CA ALA A 34 7.98 23.45 22.49
C ALA A 34 7.57 22.06 22.00
N LEU A 35 6.26 21.81 21.84
CA LEU A 35 5.74 20.56 21.30
C LEU A 35 6.12 20.38 19.83
N LYS A 36 6.09 21.46 19.03
CA LYS A 36 6.57 21.44 17.64
C LYS A 36 8.04 21.05 17.56
N HIS A 37 8.88 21.61 18.41
CA HIS A 37 10.31 21.28 18.49
C HIS A 37 10.57 19.83 18.92
N LEU A 38 9.83 19.35 19.92
CA LEU A 38 9.90 17.97 20.39
C LEU A 38 9.47 16.99 19.29
N PHE A 39 8.36 17.28 18.61
CA PHE A 39 7.88 16.47 17.49
C PHE A 39 8.90 16.39 16.36
N ILE A 40 9.51 17.52 15.97
CA ILE A 40 10.58 17.53 14.95
C ILE A 40 11.77 16.65 15.38
N LYS A 41 12.16 16.69 16.66
CA LYS A 41 13.25 15.83 17.19
C LYS A 41 12.88 14.35 17.10
N ILE A 42 11.68 13.97 17.57
CA ILE A 42 11.17 12.60 17.49
C ILE A 42 11.10 12.13 16.04
N TRP A 43 10.61 12.99 15.15
CA TRP A 43 10.51 12.69 13.72
C TRP A 43 11.88 12.44 13.08
N ARG A 44 12.86 13.32 13.34
CA ARG A 44 14.24 13.12 12.86
C ARG A 44 14.85 11.84 13.42
N MET A 45 14.59 11.51 14.67
CA MET A 45 15.03 10.24 15.27
C MET A 45 14.37 9.05 14.57
N LYS A 46 13.06 9.11 14.30
CA LYS A 46 12.33 8.11 13.52
C LYS A 46 12.95 7.93 12.13
N LEU A 47 13.19 9.00 11.38
CA LEU A 47 13.82 8.95 10.05
C LEU A 47 15.23 8.34 10.10
N ARG A 48 16.02 8.66 11.13
CA ARG A 48 17.35 8.04 11.30
C ARG A 48 17.25 6.55 11.58
N LEU A 49 16.30 6.14 12.40
CA LEU A 49 16.14 4.74 12.82
C LEU A 49 15.40 3.87 11.81
N GLN A 50 14.56 4.45 10.93
CA GLN A 50 13.78 3.67 9.98
C GLN A 50 14.68 2.84 9.04
N PHE A 51 15.87 3.38 8.70
CA PHE A 51 16.84 2.73 7.83
C PHE A 51 17.95 1.97 8.57
N THR A 52 17.85 1.82 9.89
CA THR A 52 18.77 0.94 10.66
C THR A 52 18.14 -0.43 10.94
N GLY A 53 16.86 -0.61 10.60
CA GLY A 53 16.07 -1.77 10.99
C GLY A 53 15.94 -1.93 12.51
N TRP A 54 16.10 -0.84 13.30
CA TRP A 54 15.87 -0.85 14.75
C TRP A 54 14.55 -0.20 15.15
N LEU A 55 13.97 0.64 14.29
CA LEU A 55 12.80 1.46 14.61
C LEU A 55 11.62 0.65 15.17
N GLN A 56 11.36 -0.55 14.64
CA GLN A 56 10.23 -1.39 15.07
C GLN A 56 10.35 -1.96 16.49
N TYR A 57 11.57 -2.03 17.04
CA TYR A 57 11.80 -2.52 18.41
C TYR A 57 11.77 -1.40 19.46
N MET A 58 11.88 -0.14 19.02
CA MET A 58 11.91 1.01 19.92
C MET A 58 10.59 1.24 20.65
N PRO A 59 9.40 1.19 20.01
CA PRO A 59 8.14 1.35 20.73
C PRO A 59 7.93 0.35 21.87
N PRO A 60 8.05 -0.98 21.67
CA PRO A 60 7.88 -1.92 22.78
C PRO A 60 9.00 -1.80 23.83
N ALA A 61 10.25 -1.51 23.45
CA ALA A 61 11.33 -1.26 24.40
C ALA A 61 11.08 0.00 25.25
N PHE A 62 10.58 1.08 24.65
CA PHE A 62 10.24 2.30 25.36
C PHE A 62 9.09 2.06 26.36
N ILE A 63 8.03 1.37 25.93
CA ILE A 63 6.92 1.00 26.82
C ILE A 63 7.42 0.16 28.00
N THR A 64 8.31 -0.80 27.74
CA THR A 64 8.96 -1.61 28.79
C THR A 64 9.64 -0.75 29.85
N VAL A 65 10.44 0.25 29.42
CA VAL A 65 11.10 1.19 30.34
C VAL A 65 10.08 2.01 31.14
N VAL A 66 9.01 2.49 30.50
CA VAL A 66 7.94 3.24 31.18
C VAL A 66 7.28 2.40 32.28
N PHE A 67 7.02 1.11 32.03
CA PHE A 67 6.46 0.22 33.05
C PHE A 67 7.40 0.08 34.27
N PHE A 68 8.71 -0.10 34.05
CA PHE A 68 9.67 -0.17 35.16
C PHE A 68 9.78 1.15 35.95
N LEU A 69 9.80 2.29 35.26
CA LEU A 69 9.82 3.60 35.91
C LEU A 69 8.54 3.85 36.71
N PHE A 70 7.38 3.47 36.17
CA PHE A 70 6.11 3.60 36.85
C PHE A 70 6.03 2.68 38.07
N ALA A 71 6.51 1.44 37.97
CA ALA A 71 6.61 0.54 39.12
C ALA A 71 7.51 1.11 40.22
N ALA A 72 8.66 1.70 39.86
CA ALA A 72 9.55 2.35 40.82
C ALA A 72 8.85 3.52 41.52
N LEU A 73 8.11 4.35 40.78
CA LEU A 73 7.33 5.46 41.34
C LEU A 73 6.23 4.97 42.30
N VAL A 74 5.44 3.97 41.90
CA VAL A 74 4.39 3.37 42.74
C VAL A 74 4.97 2.78 44.03
N ARG A 75 6.21 2.24 43.96
CA ARG A 75 6.94 1.75 45.11
C ARG A 75 7.33 2.87 46.07
N LEU A 76 7.73 4.05 45.56
CA LEU A 76 8.06 5.22 46.39
C LEU A 76 6.84 5.73 47.18
N PHE A 77 5.62 5.52 46.67
CA PHE A 77 4.37 5.85 47.38
C PHE A 77 3.88 4.74 48.32
N GLY A 78 4.63 3.64 48.51
CA GLY A 78 4.32 2.58 49.47
C GLY A 78 3.40 1.47 48.94
N PHE A 79 2.94 1.53 47.70
CA PHE A 79 2.03 0.52 47.13
C PHE A 79 2.77 -0.70 46.55
N MET A 80 3.35 -1.53 47.43
CA MET A 80 4.24 -2.63 47.05
C MET A 80 3.61 -3.68 46.11
N GLN A 81 2.37 -4.09 46.37
CA GLN A 81 1.69 -5.11 45.55
C GLN A 81 1.43 -4.61 44.13
N ALA A 82 0.95 -3.37 43.99
CA ALA A 82 0.74 -2.74 42.70
C ALA A 82 2.06 -2.57 41.92
N ALA A 83 3.12 -2.12 42.59
CA ALA A 83 4.45 -2.01 41.98
C ALA A 83 4.97 -3.35 41.47
N ASN A 84 4.77 -4.44 42.23
CA ASN A 84 5.18 -5.79 41.81
C ASN A 84 4.40 -6.26 40.56
N LEU A 85 3.08 -6.00 40.49
CA LEU A 85 2.28 -6.34 39.33
C LEU A 85 2.74 -5.56 38.07
N ILE A 86 3.00 -4.27 38.21
CA ILE A 86 3.50 -3.43 37.10
C ILE A 86 4.88 -3.91 36.65
N ASN A 87 5.78 -4.23 37.59
CA ASN A 87 7.09 -4.81 37.28
C ASN A 87 6.98 -6.14 36.53
N PHE A 88 6.06 -7.02 36.95
CA PHE A 88 5.82 -8.30 36.28
C PHE A 88 5.42 -8.09 34.82
N VAL A 89 4.52 -7.14 34.54
CA VAL A 89 4.17 -6.75 33.16
C VAL A 89 5.40 -6.21 32.41
N GLY A 90 6.21 -5.38 33.06
CA GLY A 90 7.48 -4.89 32.51
C GLY A 90 8.44 -6.03 32.11
N PHE A 91 8.59 -7.06 32.94
CA PHE A 91 9.41 -8.24 32.61
C PHE A 91 8.86 -9.05 31.45
N ILE A 92 7.53 -9.22 31.35
CA ILE A 92 6.91 -9.87 30.19
C ILE A 92 7.22 -9.08 28.91
N LEU A 93 7.05 -7.76 28.93
CA LEU A 93 7.36 -6.91 27.79
C LEU A 93 8.84 -6.97 27.40
N LEU A 94 9.74 -6.97 28.39
CA LEU A 94 11.18 -7.12 28.15
C LEU A 94 11.50 -8.46 27.49
N ALA A 95 10.92 -9.56 28.00
CA ALA A 95 11.10 -10.89 27.41
C ALA A 95 10.60 -10.94 25.96
N LEU A 96 9.46 -10.30 25.65
CA LEU A 96 8.96 -10.18 24.28
C LEU A 96 9.89 -9.36 23.38
N VAL A 97 10.45 -8.25 23.87
CA VAL A 97 11.42 -7.44 23.12
C VAL A 97 12.69 -8.24 22.83
N ILE A 98 13.23 -8.95 23.83
CA ILE A 98 14.41 -9.81 23.64
C ILE A 98 14.11 -10.91 22.63
N PHE A 99 12.94 -11.54 22.73
CA PHE A 99 12.51 -12.58 21.79
C PHE A 99 12.37 -12.04 20.36
N ASP A 100 11.77 -10.86 20.18
CA ASP A 100 11.70 -10.15 18.89
C ASP A 100 13.10 -9.87 18.32
N LEU A 101 14.05 -9.44 19.15
CA LEU A 101 15.43 -9.21 18.72
C LEU A 101 16.10 -10.52 18.27
N VAL A 102 16.01 -11.59 19.06
CA VAL A 102 16.61 -12.88 18.72
C VAL A 102 16.02 -13.44 17.43
N THR A 103 14.69 -13.49 17.33
CA THR A 103 13.99 -14.15 16.22
C THR A 103 13.92 -13.33 14.93
N VAL A 104 13.82 -12.00 15.04
CA VAL A 104 13.63 -11.12 13.87
C VAL A 104 14.87 -10.29 13.56
N LYS A 105 15.48 -9.64 14.56
CA LYS A 105 16.69 -8.83 14.29
C LYS A 105 17.88 -9.71 13.95
N PHE A 106 18.09 -10.77 14.71
CA PHE A 106 19.20 -11.72 14.54
C PHE A 106 18.81 -12.98 13.75
N ARG A 107 17.53 -13.09 13.33
CA ARG A 107 17.02 -14.13 12.43
C ARG A 107 17.22 -15.57 12.96
N LEU A 108 17.31 -15.74 14.28
CA LEU A 108 17.42 -17.05 14.92
C LEU A 108 16.02 -17.64 15.12
N ARG A 109 15.57 -18.47 14.16
CA ARG A 109 14.26 -19.13 14.22
C ARG A 109 14.26 -20.52 13.60
N PHE A 110 13.27 -21.31 13.98
CA PHE A 110 13.02 -22.61 13.36
C PHE A 110 12.47 -22.45 11.94
N PRO A 111 12.77 -23.39 11.03
CA PRO A 111 12.14 -23.44 9.72
C PRO A 111 10.62 -23.54 9.83
N GLU A 112 9.92 -22.77 9.01
CA GLU A 112 8.47 -22.78 8.92
C GLU A 112 8.04 -23.56 7.67
N ARG A 113 6.84 -24.16 7.72
CA ARG A 113 6.26 -24.82 6.56
C ARG A 113 5.89 -23.79 5.51
N LEU A 114 5.91 -24.20 4.24
CA LEU A 114 5.39 -23.37 3.16
C LEU A 114 3.88 -23.10 3.39
N PRO A 115 3.41 -21.86 3.15
CA PRO A 115 1.99 -21.55 3.15
C PRO A 115 1.23 -22.40 2.14
N GLN A 116 -0.06 -22.61 2.40
CA GLN A 116 -0.94 -23.29 1.46
C GLN A 116 -1.24 -22.36 0.27
N ARG A 117 -1.22 -22.91 -0.94
CA ARG A 117 -1.65 -22.22 -2.15
C ARG A 117 -3.17 -22.00 -2.14
N ASN A 118 -3.63 -20.97 -2.84
CA ASN A 118 -5.03 -20.55 -2.93
C ASN A 118 -5.60 -20.81 -4.34
N ASP A 119 -5.09 -21.81 -5.06
CA ASP A 119 -5.43 -22.08 -6.48
C ASP A 119 -6.93 -22.34 -6.71
N THR A 120 -7.66 -22.84 -5.71
CA THR A 120 -9.09 -23.15 -5.81
C THR A 120 -10.01 -21.98 -5.46
N ARG A 121 -9.48 -20.83 -5.02
CA ARG A 121 -10.30 -19.67 -4.63
C ARG A 121 -10.67 -18.83 -5.85
N GLY A 122 -11.94 -18.44 -5.93
CA GLY A 122 -12.37 -17.41 -6.88
C GLY A 122 -11.76 -16.04 -6.56
N LEU A 123 -11.72 -15.16 -7.57
CA LEU A 123 -11.09 -13.83 -7.48
C LEU A 123 -11.54 -13.03 -6.25
N PHE A 124 -12.85 -12.94 -6.02
CA PHE A 124 -13.39 -12.12 -4.93
C PHE A 124 -12.97 -12.63 -3.55
N ASP A 125 -12.85 -13.94 -3.38
CA ASP A 125 -12.40 -14.56 -2.13
C ASP A 125 -10.88 -14.47 -1.98
N LEU A 126 -10.15 -14.55 -3.10
CA LEU A 126 -8.71 -14.32 -3.12
C LEU A 126 -8.36 -12.91 -2.62
N MET A 127 -9.14 -11.91 -3.03
CA MET A 127 -8.93 -10.53 -2.59
C MET A 127 -9.17 -10.33 -1.09
N ARG A 128 -10.12 -11.06 -0.50
CA ARG A 128 -10.36 -11.05 0.96
C ARG A 128 -9.21 -11.69 1.75
N VAL A 129 -8.59 -12.73 1.19
CA VAL A 129 -7.44 -13.40 1.82
C VAL A 129 -6.16 -12.57 1.69
N ARG A 130 -6.02 -11.83 0.59
CA ARG A 130 -4.92 -10.89 0.40
C ARG A 130 -4.89 -9.89 1.54
N HIS A 131 -3.76 -9.83 2.24
CA HIS A 131 -3.48 -8.83 3.26
C HIS A 131 -2.02 -8.38 3.13
N SER A 132 -1.66 -7.25 3.76
CA SER A 132 -0.27 -6.76 3.71
C SER A 132 0.60 -7.57 4.68
N CYS A 133 1.34 -8.53 4.16
CA CYS A 133 2.28 -9.35 4.92
C CYS A 133 3.50 -8.51 5.31
N ARG A 134 3.73 -8.32 6.62
CA ARG A 134 4.88 -7.54 7.13
C ARG A 134 5.88 -8.40 7.90
N SER A 135 5.63 -9.69 8.02
CA SER A 135 6.56 -10.64 8.65
C SER A 135 6.74 -11.83 7.72
N PHE A 136 7.94 -11.97 7.17
CA PHE A 136 8.25 -13.01 6.19
C PHE A 136 9.10 -14.11 6.81
N GLN A 137 9.05 -15.30 6.22
CA GLN A 137 10.05 -16.35 6.43
C GLN A 137 11.41 -15.90 5.88
N THR A 138 12.51 -16.45 6.40
CA THR A 138 13.89 -16.03 6.03
C THR A 138 14.41 -16.81 4.84
N ARG A 139 13.70 -17.87 4.47
CA ARG A 139 13.97 -18.65 3.26
C ARG A 139 13.58 -17.84 2.02
N GLN A 140 14.30 -18.07 0.94
CA GLN A 140 13.92 -17.58 -0.37
C GLN A 140 12.77 -18.40 -0.96
N LEU A 141 12.12 -17.85 -1.98
CA LEU A 141 11.16 -18.55 -2.83
C LEU A 141 11.77 -19.84 -3.38
N THR A 142 10.95 -20.88 -3.51
CA THR A 142 11.33 -22.06 -4.29
C THR A 142 11.48 -21.68 -5.75
N SER A 143 12.28 -22.43 -6.51
CA SER A 143 12.43 -22.18 -7.95
C SER A 143 11.09 -22.24 -8.70
N ALA A 144 10.17 -23.10 -8.27
CA ALA A 144 8.83 -23.18 -8.85
C ALA A 144 8.02 -21.89 -8.62
N ASP A 145 7.93 -21.43 -7.37
CA ASP A 145 7.18 -20.22 -7.05
C ASP A 145 7.85 -18.96 -7.64
N TYR A 146 9.18 -18.92 -7.68
CA TYR A 146 9.93 -17.85 -8.35
C TYR A 146 9.62 -17.80 -9.85
N ASN A 147 9.68 -18.94 -10.55
CA ASN A 147 9.40 -18.98 -11.98
C ASN A 147 7.95 -18.60 -12.29
N GLU A 148 6.99 -19.08 -11.49
CA GLU A 148 5.57 -18.72 -11.64
C GLU A 148 5.33 -17.22 -11.37
N LEU A 149 5.99 -16.65 -10.35
CA LEU A 149 5.95 -15.22 -10.08
C LEU A 149 6.53 -14.41 -11.24
N MET A 150 7.69 -14.81 -11.77
CA MET A 150 8.32 -14.09 -12.88
C MET A 150 7.51 -14.18 -14.17
N GLU A 151 6.77 -15.27 -14.40
CA GLU A 151 5.83 -15.36 -15.51
C GLU A 151 4.63 -14.42 -15.32
N SER A 152 4.10 -14.30 -14.11
CA SER A 152 3.09 -13.29 -13.78
C SER A 152 3.63 -11.86 -14.01
N VAL A 153 4.87 -11.59 -13.58
CA VAL A 153 5.53 -10.30 -13.82
C VAL A 153 5.63 -10.02 -15.32
N ARG A 154 6.07 -11.00 -16.12
CA ARG A 154 6.19 -10.87 -17.58
C ARG A 154 4.83 -10.58 -18.21
N LEU A 155 3.82 -11.39 -17.90
CA LEU A 155 2.45 -11.26 -18.42
C LEU A 155 1.87 -9.85 -18.16
N HIS A 156 1.98 -9.36 -16.93
CA HIS A 156 1.40 -8.06 -16.57
C HIS A 156 2.28 -6.86 -16.94
N SER A 157 3.57 -7.07 -17.25
CA SER A 157 4.45 -6.03 -17.80
C SER A 157 4.23 -5.80 -19.29
N GLU A 158 3.85 -6.84 -20.02
CA GLU A 158 3.57 -6.80 -21.47
C GLU A 158 2.10 -6.46 -21.79
N ALA A 159 1.23 -6.49 -20.77
CA ALA A 159 -0.19 -6.18 -20.95
C ALA A 159 -0.40 -4.70 -21.37
N PRO A 160 -1.45 -4.40 -22.16
CA PRO A 160 -1.78 -3.03 -22.54
C PRO A 160 -1.96 -2.11 -21.34
N THR A 161 -1.25 -0.98 -21.35
CA THR A 161 -1.30 0.09 -20.36
C THR A 161 -2.37 1.13 -20.72
N ILE A 162 -2.79 1.92 -19.74
CA ILE A 162 -3.71 3.04 -19.93
C ILE A 162 -2.96 4.21 -20.58
N GLY A 163 -1.74 4.50 -20.12
CA GLY A 163 -0.84 5.46 -20.72
C GLY A 163 0.12 4.83 -21.74
N SER A 164 0.87 5.68 -22.45
CA SER A 164 1.91 5.25 -23.39
C SER A 164 3.32 5.21 -22.79
N ALA A 165 3.50 5.76 -21.59
CA ALA A 165 4.80 5.83 -20.94
C ALA A 165 5.20 4.46 -20.37
N PRO A 166 6.45 4.02 -20.59
CA PRO A 166 6.88 2.68 -20.18
C PRO A 166 6.98 2.55 -18.66
N ILE A 167 6.63 1.36 -18.19
CA ILE A 167 6.83 0.91 -16.80
C ILE A 167 7.59 -0.40 -16.82
N ARG A 168 8.31 -0.71 -15.74
CA ARG A 168 8.96 -2.02 -15.59
C ARG A 168 9.06 -2.44 -14.13
N PHE A 169 9.20 -3.73 -13.91
CA PHE A 169 9.38 -4.32 -12.60
C PHE A 169 10.72 -5.07 -12.54
N GLU A 170 11.56 -4.65 -11.62
CA GLU A 170 12.86 -5.29 -11.40
C GLU A 170 12.85 -6.15 -10.14
N TYR A 171 13.36 -7.37 -10.26
CA TYR A 171 13.48 -8.29 -9.13
C TYR A 171 14.78 -8.10 -8.36
N ILE A 172 14.69 -8.13 -7.03
CA ILE A 172 15.84 -8.14 -6.12
C ILE A 172 15.65 -9.27 -5.10
N ALA A 173 16.60 -10.20 -5.07
CA ALA A 173 16.74 -11.24 -4.03
C ALA A 173 17.87 -10.87 -3.06
N ALA A 174 17.67 -9.80 -2.29
CA ALA A 174 18.61 -9.34 -1.27
C ALA A 174 17.87 -8.65 -0.12
N PRO A 175 18.39 -8.72 1.12
CA PRO A 175 17.80 -8.02 2.25
C PRO A 175 17.94 -6.49 2.09
N ILE A 176 16.85 -5.83 1.73
CA ILE A 176 16.76 -4.37 1.68
C ILE A 176 16.17 -3.87 3.00
N THR A 177 16.68 -2.75 3.51
CA THR A 177 16.07 -2.12 4.68
C THR A 177 14.77 -1.43 4.29
N VAL A 178 13.67 -1.95 4.81
CA VAL A 178 12.33 -1.44 4.60
C VAL A 178 11.60 -1.28 5.92
N TRP A 179 10.60 -0.40 5.98
CA TRP A 179 9.72 -0.24 7.12
C TRP A 179 8.25 -0.28 6.69
N PRO A 180 7.35 -0.97 7.43
CA PRO A 180 7.58 -1.70 8.68
C PRO A 180 7.92 -3.18 8.50
N THR A 181 8.11 -3.63 7.25
CA THR A 181 8.29 -5.05 6.94
C THR A 181 9.57 -5.63 7.54
N VAL A 182 9.47 -6.85 8.08
CA VAL A 182 10.58 -7.62 8.66
C VAL A 182 10.85 -8.89 7.90
N ASN A 183 12.12 -9.27 7.86
CA ASN A 183 12.61 -10.52 7.27
C ASN A 183 12.36 -10.72 5.77
N ALA A 184 11.76 -9.75 5.07
CA ALA A 184 11.67 -9.80 3.62
C ALA A 184 13.08 -9.81 3.00
N THR A 185 13.28 -10.70 2.03
CA THR A 185 14.55 -10.82 1.28
C THR A 185 14.35 -10.74 -0.23
N GLU A 186 13.10 -10.67 -0.69
CA GLU A 186 12.74 -10.69 -2.10
C GLU A 186 11.75 -9.55 -2.36
N PHE A 187 12.01 -8.79 -3.43
CA PHE A 187 11.32 -7.56 -3.73
C PHE A 187 11.12 -7.38 -5.24
N LEU A 188 9.95 -6.87 -5.61
CA LEU A 188 9.73 -6.25 -6.92
C LEU A 188 9.83 -4.73 -6.77
N VAL A 189 10.66 -4.11 -7.61
CA VAL A 189 10.84 -2.66 -7.66
C VAL A 189 10.12 -2.13 -8.90
N ALA A 190 9.10 -1.32 -8.70
CA ALA A 190 8.38 -0.68 -9.79
C ALA A 190 9.09 0.59 -10.21
N ILE A 191 9.45 0.67 -11.49
CA ILE A 191 10.22 1.76 -12.08
C ILE A 191 9.43 2.36 -13.24
N ALA A 192 9.44 3.69 -13.33
CA ALA A 192 8.97 4.46 -14.47
C ALA A 192 9.99 5.54 -14.84
N SER A 193 9.71 6.31 -15.89
CA SER A 193 10.53 7.46 -16.30
C SER A 193 10.77 8.44 -15.14
N LYS A 194 11.95 9.07 -15.16
CA LYS A 194 12.32 10.17 -14.26
C LYS A 194 11.38 11.34 -14.40
N GLU A 195 10.97 11.64 -15.63
CA GLU A 195 9.96 12.63 -15.89
C GLU A 195 8.61 12.08 -15.41
N TYR A 196 7.97 12.85 -14.53
CA TYR A 196 6.73 12.42 -13.92
C TYR A 196 5.62 12.30 -14.98
N ASN A 197 5.11 11.09 -15.15
CA ASN A 197 3.92 10.80 -15.91
C ASN A 197 2.88 10.15 -14.99
N ARG A 198 1.73 10.81 -14.81
CA ARG A 198 0.69 10.34 -13.89
C ARG A 198 0.09 9.00 -14.32
N LEU A 199 -0.09 8.77 -15.62
CA LEU A 199 -0.64 7.52 -16.12
C LEU A 199 0.35 6.37 -15.95
N ALA A 200 1.65 6.60 -16.14
CA ALA A 200 2.66 5.58 -15.80
C ALA A 200 2.58 5.14 -14.33
N VAL A 201 2.32 6.07 -13.41
CA VAL A 201 2.17 5.76 -11.97
C VAL A 201 0.87 4.97 -11.71
N ILE A 202 -0.21 5.30 -12.41
CA ILE A 202 -1.47 4.53 -12.37
C ILE A 202 -1.24 3.12 -12.95
N ASP A 203 -0.54 3.00 -14.07
CA ASP A 203 -0.21 1.72 -14.71
C ASP A 203 0.71 0.85 -13.85
N VAL A 204 1.65 1.44 -13.10
CA VAL A 204 2.40 0.74 -12.05
C VAL A 204 1.44 0.15 -11.02
N GLY A 205 0.49 0.95 -10.51
CA GLY A 205 -0.51 0.49 -9.55
C GLY A 205 -1.37 -0.65 -10.09
N ARG A 206 -1.82 -0.53 -11.35
CA ARG A 206 -2.66 -1.53 -12.02
C ARG A 206 -1.91 -2.84 -12.25
N SER A 207 -0.74 -2.77 -12.87
CA SER A 207 0.00 -3.97 -13.26
C SER A 207 0.56 -4.73 -12.05
N LEU A 208 1.14 -4.02 -11.08
CA LEU A 208 1.66 -4.64 -9.86
C LEU A 208 0.56 -5.22 -8.97
N GLN A 209 -0.65 -4.64 -8.97
CA GLN A 209 -1.76 -5.21 -8.21
C GLN A 209 -2.22 -6.55 -8.79
N LYS A 210 -2.18 -6.75 -10.11
CA LYS A 210 -2.46 -8.05 -10.72
C LYS A 210 -1.41 -9.09 -10.34
N ILE A 211 -0.13 -8.71 -10.37
CA ILE A 211 0.98 -9.56 -9.88
C ILE A 211 0.78 -9.91 -8.40
N VAL A 212 0.33 -8.97 -7.57
CA VAL A 212 0.01 -9.21 -6.15
C VAL A 212 -1.13 -10.22 -5.98
N MET A 213 -2.14 -10.17 -6.84
CA MET A 213 -3.23 -11.16 -6.81
C MET A 213 -2.73 -12.56 -7.21
N ASP A 214 -1.90 -12.66 -8.25
CA ASP A 214 -1.29 -13.94 -8.64
C ASP A 214 -0.37 -14.48 -7.55
N ALA A 215 0.48 -13.64 -6.93
CA ALA A 215 1.31 -14.02 -5.79
C ALA A 215 0.45 -14.52 -4.60
N THR A 216 -0.70 -13.89 -4.35
CA THR A 216 -1.65 -14.34 -3.32
C THR A 216 -2.23 -15.71 -3.67
N ARG A 217 -2.53 -15.98 -4.96
CA ARG A 217 -2.97 -17.30 -5.43
C ARG A 217 -1.91 -18.36 -5.16
N MET A 218 -0.63 -18.03 -5.38
CA MET A 218 0.52 -18.89 -5.08
C MET A 218 0.75 -19.11 -3.57
N GLY A 219 -0.01 -18.46 -2.68
CA GLY A 219 0.21 -18.53 -1.23
C GLY A 219 1.36 -17.64 -0.73
N LEU A 220 1.86 -16.73 -1.56
CA LEU A 220 2.90 -15.76 -1.18
C LEU A 220 2.28 -14.57 -0.46
N GLY A 221 2.96 -14.11 0.58
CA GLY A 221 2.68 -12.84 1.23
C GLY A 221 3.23 -11.68 0.38
N THR A 222 2.51 -10.56 0.38
CA THR A 222 2.96 -9.34 -0.30
C THR A 222 2.79 -8.10 0.58
N CYS A 223 3.65 -7.10 0.40
CA CYS A 223 3.43 -5.79 1.00
C CYS A 223 4.00 -4.67 0.14
N TRP A 224 3.12 -3.72 -0.21
CA TRP A 224 3.48 -2.46 -0.82
C TRP A 224 4.26 -1.56 0.14
N ILE A 225 5.36 -1.00 -0.33
CA ILE A 225 6.29 -0.16 0.42
C ILE A 225 6.61 1.06 -0.44
N GLY A 226 6.13 2.22 -0.01
CA GLY A 226 6.43 3.50 -0.64
C GLY A 226 7.65 4.18 -0.02
N PRO A 227 7.47 5.19 0.87
CA PRO A 227 8.57 5.97 1.43
C PRO A 227 9.42 5.21 2.46
N GLY A 228 8.94 4.06 2.92
CA GLY A 228 9.60 3.25 3.93
C GLY A 228 10.76 2.40 3.39
N ALA A 229 11.03 2.42 2.07
CA ALA A 229 12.11 1.66 1.47
C ALA A 229 13.38 2.51 1.34
N ASP A 230 14.53 1.93 1.68
CA ASP A 230 15.83 2.55 1.45
C ASP A 230 16.18 2.53 -0.06
N GLN A 231 15.88 3.63 -0.74
CA GLN A 231 16.17 3.79 -2.17
C GLN A 231 17.65 3.64 -2.50
N SER A 232 18.56 3.99 -1.58
CA SER A 232 20.00 3.88 -1.85
C SER A 232 20.45 2.43 -1.93
N SER A 233 19.98 1.58 -1.00
CA SER A 233 20.20 0.13 -1.02
C SER A 233 19.57 -0.52 -2.26
N ILE A 234 18.37 -0.08 -2.65
CA ILE A 234 17.71 -0.59 -3.87
C ILE A 234 18.55 -0.30 -5.11
N VAL A 235 18.95 0.95 -5.31
CA VAL A 235 19.77 1.35 -6.47
C VAL A 235 21.09 0.57 -6.50
N GLN A 236 21.73 0.38 -5.35
CA GLN A 236 22.93 -0.43 -5.25
C GLN A 236 22.71 -1.89 -5.69
N HIS A 237 21.59 -2.50 -5.32
CA HIS A 237 21.26 -3.89 -5.69
C HIS A 237 20.77 -4.04 -7.13
N LEU A 238 20.18 -2.98 -7.71
CA LEU A 238 19.81 -2.98 -9.13
C LEU A 238 21.05 -2.88 -10.04
N GLY A 239 22.09 -2.16 -9.61
CA GLY A 239 23.30 -1.96 -10.41
C GLY A 239 22.97 -1.30 -11.76
N ASP A 240 23.52 -1.84 -12.84
CA ASP A 240 23.33 -1.31 -14.20
C ASP A 240 21.88 -1.41 -14.72
N ARG A 241 21.02 -2.17 -14.03
CA ARG A 241 19.58 -2.22 -14.33
C ARG A 241 18.86 -0.92 -13.94
N PHE A 242 19.50 0.00 -13.23
CA PHE A 242 18.91 1.29 -12.84
C PHE A 242 19.78 2.46 -13.28
N ASN A 243 19.22 3.37 -14.07
CA ASN A 243 19.83 4.61 -14.49
C ASN A 243 19.22 5.80 -13.72
N PRO A 244 19.91 6.41 -12.74
CA PRO A 244 19.37 7.50 -11.93
C PRO A 244 18.94 8.77 -12.69
N LYS A 245 19.41 8.93 -13.94
CA LYS A 245 19.04 10.04 -14.83
C LYS A 245 17.70 9.82 -15.51
N GLU A 246 17.39 8.58 -15.87
CA GLU A 246 16.21 8.21 -16.66
C GLU A 246 15.13 7.51 -15.84
N ASP A 247 15.49 6.92 -14.69
CA ASP A 247 14.60 6.09 -13.90
C ASP A 247 14.15 6.77 -12.59
N HIS A 248 12.91 6.49 -12.22
CA HIS A 248 12.35 6.77 -10.91
C HIS A 248 11.70 5.53 -10.29
N ILE A 249 12.10 5.21 -9.06
CA ILE A 249 11.45 4.17 -8.25
C ILE A 249 10.11 4.70 -7.76
N ILE A 250 9.01 4.12 -8.24
CA ILE A 250 7.65 4.50 -7.85
C ILE A 250 7.27 3.88 -6.52
N CYS A 251 7.48 2.57 -6.39
CA CYS A 251 7.23 1.82 -5.17
C CYS A 251 7.98 0.48 -5.20
N VAL A 252 7.93 -0.21 -4.07
CA VAL A 252 8.51 -1.55 -3.90
C VAL A 252 7.45 -2.47 -3.34
N CYS A 253 7.40 -3.72 -3.78
CA CYS A 253 6.60 -4.77 -3.16
C CYS A 253 7.53 -5.83 -2.56
N ALA A 254 7.48 -6.01 -1.24
CA ALA A 254 8.08 -7.18 -0.60
C ALA A 254 7.26 -8.42 -0.93
N ILE A 255 7.94 -9.52 -1.27
CA ILE A 255 7.33 -10.80 -1.64
C ILE A 255 8.08 -11.92 -0.92
N GLY A 256 7.36 -12.96 -0.52
CA GLY A 256 7.93 -14.14 0.12
C GLY A 256 6.88 -14.91 0.88
N TYR A 257 7.30 -15.97 1.59
CA TYR A 257 6.37 -16.72 2.42
C TYR A 257 6.06 -15.96 3.71
N GLU A 258 4.78 -15.90 4.07
CA GLU A 258 4.36 -15.32 5.34
C GLU A 258 4.91 -16.15 6.52
N SER A 259 5.40 -15.44 7.54
CA SER A 259 5.84 -16.02 8.81
C SER A 259 4.66 -16.08 9.77
N ARG A 260 4.46 -17.24 10.42
CA ARG A 260 3.51 -17.42 11.52
C ARG A 260 3.86 -16.54 12.71
N TYR A 261 5.14 -16.21 12.87
CA TYR A 261 5.58 -15.27 13.89
C TYR A 261 5.47 -13.83 13.39
N ILE A 262 4.66 -13.02 14.08
CA ILE A 262 4.54 -11.59 13.88
C ILE A 262 4.98 -10.88 15.17
N PRO A 263 5.98 -9.99 15.15
CA PRO A 263 6.38 -9.17 16.29
C PRO A 263 5.24 -8.34 16.90
N LEU A 264 5.33 -8.05 18.20
CA LEU A 264 4.26 -7.35 18.92
C LEU A 264 3.90 -6.00 18.28
N PHE A 265 4.92 -5.20 17.93
CA PHE A 265 4.72 -3.92 17.24
C PHE A 265 3.94 -4.10 15.94
N LEU A 266 4.27 -5.12 15.14
CA LEU A 266 3.60 -5.39 13.88
C LEU A 266 2.18 -5.90 14.05
N ARG A 267 1.90 -6.71 15.09
CA ARG A 267 0.52 -7.15 15.40
C ARG A 267 -0.38 -5.95 15.65
N ILE A 268 0.08 -5.02 16.50
CA ILE A 268 -0.66 -3.80 16.84
C ILE A 268 -0.81 -2.90 15.61
N PHE A 269 0.28 -2.69 14.87
CA PHE A 269 0.29 -1.86 13.66
C PHE A 269 -0.67 -2.42 12.60
N ASN A 270 -0.66 -3.73 12.36
CA ASN A 270 -1.55 -4.37 11.40
C ASN A 270 -3.02 -4.26 11.81
N ALA A 271 -3.34 -4.48 13.09
CA ALA A 271 -4.71 -4.39 13.60
C ALA A 271 -5.37 -3.03 13.33
N GLN A 272 -4.58 -1.94 13.36
CA GLN A 272 -5.07 -0.58 13.07
C GLN A 272 -5.37 -0.35 11.58
N LEU A 273 -4.73 -1.10 10.68
CA LEU A 273 -4.82 -0.91 9.22
C LEU A 273 -5.83 -1.82 8.53
N HIS A 274 -6.59 -2.63 9.27
CA HIS A 274 -7.58 -3.55 8.71
C HIS A 274 -8.96 -2.92 8.46
N ARG A 275 -9.31 -1.81 9.11
CA ARG A 275 -10.63 -1.17 8.94
C ARG A 275 -10.75 -0.58 7.53
N ARG A 276 -11.93 -0.69 6.90
CA ARG A 276 -12.21 -0.09 5.59
C ARG A 276 -13.33 0.92 5.70
N LEU A 277 -13.31 1.90 4.79
CA LEU A 277 -14.43 2.85 4.65
C LEU A 277 -15.64 2.09 4.10
N PRO A 278 -16.88 2.47 4.48
CA PRO A 278 -18.06 1.90 3.86
C PRO A 278 -18.13 2.28 2.37
N LEU A 279 -18.82 1.47 1.56
CA LEU A 279 -18.98 1.73 0.12
C LEU A 279 -19.62 3.10 -0.16
N SER A 280 -20.49 3.57 0.72
CA SER A 280 -21.13 4.90 0.63
C SER A 280 -20.16 6.08 0.76
N SER A 281 -18.94 5.85 1.23
CA SER A 281 -17.86 6.86 1.27
C SER A 281 -16.88 6.74 0.11
N LEU A 282 -17.12 5.79 -0.80
CA LEU A 282 -16.19 5.36 -1.84
C LEU A 282 -16.79 5.50 -3.25
N PHE A 283 -18.09 5.23 -3.39
CA PHE A 283 -18.84 5.28 -4.64
C PHE A 283 -19.98 6.31 -4.57
N PHE A 284 -20.13 7.11 -5.62
CA PHE A 284 -21.02 8.27 -5.66
C PHE A 284 -21.79 8.34 -6.99
N THR A 285 -22.90 9.07 -7.01
CA THR A 285 -23.66 9.38 -8.23
C THR A 285 -23.29 10.71 -8.86
N ASP A 286 -22.52 11.55 -8.16
CA ASP A 286 -22.22 12.91 -8.57
C ASP A 286 -20.76 13.31 -8.36
N VAL A 287 -20.26 14.23 -9.20
CA VAL A 287 -18.87 14.71 -9.20
C VAL A 287 -18.51 15.63 -8.02
N HIS A 288 -19.48 15.99 -7.17
CA HIS A 288 -19.25 16.71 -5.92
C HIS A 288 -19.16 15.77 -4.72
N PHE A 289 -19.32 14.45 -4.94
CA PHE A 289 -19.16 13.40 -3.94
C PHE A 289 -20.08 13.59 -2.73
N ARG A 290 -21.33 14.01 -2.98
CA ARG A 290 -22.32 14.27 -1.94
C ARG A 290 -23.29 13.10 -1.77
N GLU A 291 -23.71 12.53 -2.89
CA GLU A 291 -24.71 11.48 -2.94
C GLU A 291 -24.05 10.11 -3.12
N PRO A 292 -24.12 9.23 -2.12
CA PRO A 292 -23.59 7.87 -2.22
C PRO A 292 -24.31 7.05 -3.30
N LEU A 293 -23.55 6.20 -3.98
CA LEU A 293 -24.11 5.26 -4.95
C LEU A 293 -24.92 4.17 -4.25
N ALA A 294 -26.17 3.98 -4.67
CA ALA A 294 -27.00 2.86 -4.25
C ALA A 294 -26.54 1.57 -4.95
N VAL A 295 -25.42 0.99 -4.50
CA VAL A 295 -24.76 -0.16 -5.13
C VAL A 295 -25.62 -1.42 -5.25
N ASP A 296 -26.67 -1.55 -4.44
CA ASP A 296 -27.61 -2.68 -4.45
C ASP A 296 -28.87 -2.42 -5.32
N ALA A 297 -28.94 -1.27 -5.99
CA ALA A 297 -30.05 -0.90 -6.86
C ALA A 297 -29.65 -0.99 -8.34
N TYR A 298 -30.60 -1.34 -9.20
CA TYR A 298 -30.38 -1.32 -10.65
C TYR A 298 -30.03 0.10 -11.14
N PRO A 299 -29.05 0.27 -12.05
CA PRO A 299 -28.25 -0.76 -12.73
C PRO A 299 -26.95 -1.18 -12.01
N PHE A 300 -26.70 -0.66 -10.81
CA PHE A 300 -25.44 -0.82 -10.08
C PHE A 300 -25.29 -2.20 -9.45
N ASP A 301 -26.39 -2.85 -9.08
CA ASP A 301 -26.43 -4.21 -8.52
C ASP A 301 -25.69 -5.25 -9.39
N GLN A 302 -25.63 -5.04 -10.69
CA GLN A 302 -24.92 -5.89 -11.65
C GLN A 302 -23.41 -5.99 -11.41
N PHE A 303 -22.79 -4.98 -10.78
CA PHE A 303 -21.35 -4.98 -10.49
C PHE A 303 -21.02 -5.73 -9.19
N GLY A 304 -22.03 -6.04 -8.37
CA GLY A 304 -21.93 -6.91 -7.18
C GLY A 304 -20.63 -6.75 -6.38
N ARG A 305 -19.84 -7.82 -6.32
CA ARG A 305 -18.60 -7.86 -5.52
C ARG A 305 -17.42 -7.07 -6.12
N SER A 306 -17.57 -6.44 -7.29
CA SER A 306 -16.58 -5.51 -7.84
C SER A 306 -16.40 -4.28 -6.96
N TYR A 307 -17.47 -3.79 -6.33
CA TYR A 307 -17.38 -2.73 -5.31
C TYR A 307 -16.55 -3.16 -4.09
N GLU A 308 -16.77 -4.40 -3.64
CA GLU A 308 -16.10 -4.98 -2.49
C GLU A 308 -14.58 -5.10 -2.71
N ILE A 309 -14.13 -5.58 -3.86
CA ILE A 309 -12.68 -5.74 -4.10
C ILE A 309 -11.96 -4.39 -4.21
N CYS A 310 -12.63 -3.33 -4.65
CA CYS A 310 -12.10 -1.97 -4.57
C CYS A 310 -12.06 -1.46 -3.12
N GLN A 311 -13.08 -1.73 -2.31
CA GLN A 311 -13.08 -1.42 -0.89
C GLN A 311 -11.91 -2.07 -0.15
N TRP A 312 -11.59 -3.33 -0.46
CA TRP A 312 -10.50 -4.06 0.18
C TRP A 312 -9.11 -3.78 -0.39
N ALA A 313 -9.00 -2.95 -1.44
CA ALA A 313 -7.75 -2.57 -2.08
C ALA A 313 -6.69 -2.07 -1.07
N PRO A 314 -5.42 -2.48 -1.22
CA PRO A 314 -4.34 -1.85 -0.46
C PRO A 314 -4.18 -0.38 -0.85
N SER A 315 -3.81 0.45 0.12
CA SER A 315 -3.44 1.85 -0.10
C SER A 315 -2.45 2.29 0.96
N SER A 316 -1.67 3.33 0.67
CA SER A 316 -0.66 3.85 1.60
C SER A 316 -1.29 4.22 2.95
N TYR A 317 -0.78 3.62 4.03
CA TYR A 317 -1.32 3.73 5.39
C TYR A 317 -2.85 3.53 5.50
N ASN A 318 -3.42 2.71 4.61
CA ASN A 318 -4.86 2.47 4.54
C ASN A 318 -5.71 3.74 4.31
N GLY A 319 -5.13 4.75 3.64
CA GLY A 319 -5.79 6.03 3.38
C GLY A 319 -7.02 5.95 2.47
N GLN A 320 -7.18 4.87 1.68
CA GLN A 320 -8.29 4.66 0.74
C GLN A 320 -8.60 5.93 -0.07
N THR A 321 -7.58 6.42 -0.77
CA THR A 321 -7.56 7.74 -1.43
C THR A 321 -8.21 7.75 -2.81
N THR A 322 -8.97 6.71 -3.16
CA THR A 322 -9.67 6.60 -4.45
C THR A 322 -11.17 6.78 -4.24
N ARG A 323 -11.83 7.49 -5.15
CA ARG A 323 -13.28 7.66 -5.21
C ARG A 323 -13.76 7.30 -6.61
N CYS A 324 -15.00 6.88 -6.72
CA CYS A 324 -15.60 6.51 -8.00
C CYS A 324 -16.97 7.17 -8.13
N VAL A 325 -17.24 7.71 -9.32
CA VAL A 325 -18.55 8.29 -9.69
C VAL A 325 -19.15 7.44 -10.80
N ALA A 326 -20.37 6.96 -10.61
CA ALA A 326 -21.13 6.31 -11.67
C ALA A 326 -21.82 7.37 -12.54
N VAL A 327 -21.65 7.27 -13.86
CA VAL A 327 -22.22 8.23 -14.81
C VAL A 327 -23.35 7.56 -15.56
N THR A 328 -24.56 8.11 -15.42
CA THR A 328 -25.75 7.65 -16.11
C THR A 328 -26.21 8.70 -17.12
N LYS A 329 -26.76 8.25 -18.26
CA LYS A 329 -27.38 9.13 -19.27
C LYS A 329 -28.83 8.72 -19.47
N GLN A 330 -29.69 9.71 -19.71
CA GLN A 330 -31.05 9.43 -20.15
C GLN A 330 -31.02 8.90 -21.58
N LYS A 331 -31.77 7.83 -21.87
CA LYS A 331 -32.00 7.40 -23.25
C LYS A 331 -33.04 8.35 -23.85
N GLY A 332 -32.93 8.69 -25.14
CA GLY A 332 -33.80 9.67 -25.77
C GLY A 332 -35.27 9.21 -25.78
N GLY A 333 -36.10 9.80 -24.91
CA GLY A 333 -37.52 9.51 -24.72
C GLY A 333 -37.89 9.69 -23.25
N ASN A 334 -39.02 10.33 -22.94
CA ASN A 334 -39.39 10.69 -21.55
C ASN A 334 -39.67 9.49 -20.61
N GLU A 335 -39.62 8.25 -21.12
CA GLU A 335 -40.05 7.04 -20.39
C GLU A 335 -38.96 5.96 -20.22
N ASP A 336 -37.77 6.14 -20.79
CA ASP A 336 -36.68 5.16 -20.65
C ASP A 336 -35.87 5.39 -19.37
N ALA A 337 -35.59 4.31 -18.62
CA ALA A 337 -34.74 4.38 -17.44
C ALA A 337 -33.30 4.85 -17.79
N PRO A 338 -32.65 5.63 -16.92
CA PRO A 338 -31.27 6.08 -17.15
C PRO A 338 -30.34 4.87 -17.29
N HIS A 339 -29.55 4.86 -18.36
CA HIS A 339 -28.57 3.81 -18.62
C HIS A 339 -27.20 4.22 -18.09
N LEU A 340 -26.50 3.26 -17.49
CA LEU A 340 -25.14 3.44 -16.99
C LEU A 340 -24.15 3.41 -18.15
N VAL A 341 -23.31 4.44 -18.23
CA VAL A 341 -22.37 4.62 -19.35
C VAL A 341 -20.94 4.25 -18.92
N ARG A 342 -20.54 4.70 -17.74
CA ARG A 342 -19.16 4.55 -17.26
C ARG A 342 -19.03 4.78 -15.75
N PHE A 343 -17.85 4.45 -15.24
CA PHE A 343 -17.40 4.81 -13.90
C PHE A 343 -16.14 5.67 -13.96
N ASP A 344 -16.18 6.86 -13.38
CA ASP A 344 -15.07 7.81 -13.36
C ASP A 344 -14.32 7.64 -12.03
N PHE A 345 -13.00 7.43 -12.09
CA PHE A 345 -12.13 7.21 -10.94
C PHE A 345 -11.32 8.46 -10.62
N TYR A 346 -11.27 8.81 -9.33
CA TYR A 346 -10.71 10.05 -8.82
C TYR A 346 -9.75 9.81 -7.66
N ALA A 347 -8.72 10.66 -7.57
CA ALA A 347 -7.81 10.74 -6.43
C ALA A 347 -8.31 11.77 -5.40
N ALA A 348 -8.63 11.33 -4.19
CA ALA A 348 -9.11 12.15 -3.08
C ALA A 348 -8.03 13.02 -2.41
N THR A 349 -6.76 12.88 -2.81
CA THR A 349 -5.64 13.66 -2.24
C THR A 349 -4.72 14.15 -3.34
N ALA A 350 -4.03 15.26 -3.10
CA ALA A 350 -3.04 15.82 -4.04
C ALA A 350 -1.71 15.03 -4.11
N SER A 351 -1.64 13.83 -3.50
CA SER A 351 -0.42 13.02 -3.55
C SER A 351 -0.16 12.52 -4.97
N ARG A 352 0.88 13.05 -5.61
CA ARG A 352 1.26 12.72 -6.99
C ARG A 352 1.49 11.22 -7.19
N TYR A 353 2.12 10.55 -6.22
CA TYR A 353 2.44 9.13 -6.32
C TYR A 353 1.43 8.24 -5.57
N TYR A 354 1.18 8.46 -4.28
CA TYR A 354 0.38 7.52 -3.49
C TYR A 354 -1.08 7.45 -3.95
N ALA A 355 -1.66 8.58 -4.33
CA ALA A 355 -3.04 8.58 -4.81
C ALA A 355 -3.15 7.96 -6.20
N ALA A 356 -2.21 8.26 -7.11
CA ALA A 356 -2.16 7.66 -8.44
C ALA A 356 -1.96 6.14 -8.39
N VAL A 357 -1.04 5.64 -7.56
CA VAL A 357 -0.86 4.19 -7.36
C VAL A 357 -2.14 3.56 -6.80
N ALA A 358 -2.81 4.21 -5.85
CA ALA A 358 -4.08 3.72 -5.30
C ALA A 358 -5.21 3.67 -6.34
N VAL A 359 -5.26 4.63 -7.26
CA VAL A 359 -6.18 4.60 -8.41
C VAL A 359 -5.83 3.44 -9.33
N GLY A 360 -4.56 3.22 -9.64
CA GLY A 360 -4.11 2.06 -10.41
C GLY A 360 -4.51 0.72 -9.79
N ILE A 361 -4.32 0.57 -8.47
CA ILE A 361 -4.75 -0.62 -7.72
C ILE A 361 -6.27 -0.82 -7.85
N TRP A 362 -7.06 0.25 -7.76
CA TRP A 362 -8.50 0.19 -8.00
C TRP A 362 -8.83 -0.21 -9.44
N CYS A 363 -8.09 0.29 -10.43
CA CYS A 363 -8.29 -0.07 -11.82
C CYS A 363 -8.10 -1.58 -12.04
N ALA A 364 -7.02 -2.15 -11.48
CA ALA A 364 -6.79 -3.59 -11.55
C ALA A 364 -7.92 -4.38 -10.89
N ASN A 365 -8.29 -4.01 -9.67
CA ASN A 365 -9.35 -4.72 -8.96
C ASN A 365 -10.66 -4.63 -9.72
N TRP A 366 -11.07 -3.44 -10.14
CA TRP A 366 -12.30 -3.22 -10.90
C TRP A 366 -12.35 -4.03 -12.19
N GLU A 367 -11.28 -4.00 -12.99
CA GLU A 367 -11.17 -4.76 -14.24
C GLU A 367 -11.23 -6.27 -13.99
N MET A 368 -10.48 -6.79 -13.02
CA MET A 368 -10.55 -8.21 -12.67
C MET A 368 -11.95 -8.59 -12.19
N GLY A 369 -12.61 -7.74 -11.39
CA GLY A 369 -13.97 -7.95 -10.90
C GLY A 369 -15.00 -7.99 -12.02
N CYS A 370 -14.94 -7.02 -12.93
CA CYS A 370 -15.78 -6.98 -14.13
C CYS A 370 -15.56 -8.22 -14.99
N ALA A 371 -14.30 -8.60 -15.25
CA ALA A 371 -13.97 -9.81 -15.98
C ALA A 371 -14.53 -11.08 -15.31
N ALA A 372 -14.46 -11.18 -13.98
CA ALA A 372 -15.03 -12.31 -13.24
C ALA A 372 -16.57 -12.37 -13.28
N LEU A 373 -17.24 -11.25 -13.56
CA LEU A 373 -18.69 -11.16 -13.76
C LEU A 373 -19.09 -11.22 -15.25
N GLY A 374 -18.12 -11.32 -16.17
CA GLY A 374 -18.37 -11.25 -17.61
C GLY A 374 -18.80 -9.88 -18.12
N ILE A 375 -18.49 -8.80 -17.38
CA ILE A 375 -18.79 -7.42 -17.77
C ILE A 375 -17.61 -6.88 -18.58
N ASN A 376 -17.87 -6.58 -19.86
CA ASN A 376 -16.88 -6.04 -20.78
C ASN A 376 -16.78 -4.52 -20.67
N GLY A 377 -15.56 -4.02 -20.80
CA GLY A 377 -15.26 -2.59 -20.79
C GLY A 377 -13.77 -2.34 -20.84
N ARG A 378 -13.40 -1.06 -20.84
CA ARG A 378 -12.01 -0.63 -20.95
C ARG A 378 -11.77 0.67 -20.20
N PHE A 379 -10.54 0.84 -19.73
CA PHE A 379 -10.10 2.12 -19.19
C PHE A 379 -9.75 3.11 -20.30
N ALA A 380 -10.22 4.35 -20.17
CA ALA A 380 -9.91 5.45 -21.07
C ALA A 380 -9.77 6.77 -20.31
N VAL A 381 -8.87 7.64 -20.78
CA VAL A 381 -8.72 9.00 -20.27
C VAL A 381 -9.61 9.92 -21.09
N LEU A 382 -10.77 10.25 -20.54
CA LEU A 382 -11.74 11.16 -21.16
C LEU A 382 -11.41 12.63 -20.88
N SER A 383 -11.57 13.47 -21.91
CA SER A 383 -11.53 14.92 -21.83
C SER A 383 -12.67 15.49 -20.97
N ALA A 384 -12.60 16.77 -20.61
CA ALA A 384 -13.71 17.45 -19.91
C ALA A 384 -15.02 17.42 -20.72
N ALA A 385 -14.94 17.62 -22.03
CA ALA A 385 -16.10 17.59 -22.93
C ALA A 385 -16.74 16.19 -22.97
N GLU A 386 -15.95 15.12 -23.10
CA GLU A 386 -16.46 13.74 -23.06
C GLU A 386 -17.05 13.36 -21.70
N ARG A 387 -16.65 14.07 -20.64
CA ARG A 387 -17.20 13.92 -19.30
C ARG A 387 -18.41 14.80 -19.00
N ASP A 388 -18.92 15.51 -20.00
CA ASP A 388 -20.05 16.46 -19.87
C ASP A 388 -19.75 17.57 -18.84
N ILE A 389 -18.48 17.97 -18.71
CA ILE A 389 -18.03 19.07 -17.84
C ILE A 389 -17.82 20.32 -18.70
N HIS A 390 -18.71 21.29 -18.53
CA HIS A 390 -18.68 22.55 -19.28
C HIS A 390 -17.93 23.68 -18.56
N ASP A 391 -17.78 23.58 -17.23
CA ASP A 391 -17.01 24.55 -16.43
C ASP A 391 -16.15 23.83 -15.39
N GLU A 392 -14.85 23.65 -15.70
CA GLU A 392 -13.90 23.02 -14.79
C GLU A 392 -13.66 23.82 -13.51
N LYS A 393 -13.89 25.15 -13.52
CA LYS A 393 -13.66 26.00 -12.34
C LYS A 393 -14.69 25.75 -11.24
N MET A 394 -15.84 25.19 -11.59
CA MET A 394 -16.91 24.84 -10.67
C MET A 394 -16.70 23.47 -10.01
N LEU A 395 -15.76 22.67 -10.50
CA LEU A 395 -15.44 21.39 -9.90
C LEU A 395 -14.59 21.56 -8.64
N PRO A 396 -14.77 20.70 -7.63
CA PRO A 396 -13.88 20.69 -6.49
C PRO A 396 -12.47 20.33 -6.95
N GLN A 397 -11.45 20.97 -6.37
CA GLN A 397 -10.05 20.67 -6.68
C GLN A 397 -9.67 19.22 -6.34
N LEU A 398 -10.32 18.66 -5.32
CA LEU A 398 -10.22 17.26 -4.92
C LEU A 398 -11.60 16.74 -4.52
N PRO A 399 -11.92 15.46 -4.76
CA PRO A 399 -11.16 14.49 -5.54
C PRO A 399 -10.94 14.86 -7.02
N GLY A 400 -9.72 14.65 -7.53
CA GLY A 400 -9.34 14.99 -8.91
C GLY A 400 -9.47 13.79 -9.86
N TYR A 401 -10.01 14.02 -11.06
CA TYR A 401 -10.25 12.97 -12.07
C TYR A 401 -8.94 12.38 -12.61
N ASP A 402 -8.92 11.05 -12.81
CA ASP A 402 -7.78 10.33 -13.35
C ASP A 402 -8.12 9.50 -14.61
N VAL A 403 -9.12 8.63 -14.53
CA VAL A 403 -9.45 7.67 -15.60
C VAL A 403 -10.90 7.21 -15.50
N SER A 404 -11.49 6.78 -16.61
CA SER A 404 -12.85 6.24 -16.65
C SER A 404 -12.83 4.77 -17.09
N TRP A 405 -13.66 3.92 -16.48
CA TRP A 405 -14.05 2.62 -17.02
C TRP A 405 -15.27 2.79 -17.90
N VAL A 406 -15.10 2.62 -19.21
CA VAL A 406 -16.16 2.76 -20.21
C VAL A 406 -16.67 1.36 -20.58
N LEU A 407 -17.98 1.16 -20.53
CA LEU A 407 -18.60 -0.10 -20.91
C LEU A 407 -18.56 -0.29 -22.43
N ASP A 408 -18.32 -1.51 -22.90
CA ASP A 408 -18.28 -1.81 -24.34
C ASP A 408 -19.69 -1.92 -24.96
N GLU A 409 -20.67 -2.39 -24.18
CA GLU A 409 -22.09 -2.50 -24.56
C GLU A 409 -22.99 -2.02 -23.41
N ASP A 410 -24.21 -1.61 -23.73
CA ASP A 410 -25.25 -1.34 -22.74
C ASP A 410 -25.53 -2.61 -21.92
N LEU A 411 -25.58 -2.48 -20.59
CA LEU A 411 -25.97 -3.58 -19.71
C LEU A 411 -27.38 -4.06 -20.08
N LYS A 412 -27.50 -5.33 -20.49
CA LYS A 412 -28.80 -5.93 -20.81
C LYS A 412 -29.59 -6.09 -19.51
N GLY A 413 -30.83 -5.58 -19.49
CA GLY A 413 -31.71 -5.61 -18.32
C GLY A 413 -32.06 -7.03 -17.88
N GLN A 414 -31.24 -7.62 -17.03
CA GLN A 414 -31.58 -8.78 -16.23
C GLN A 414 -31.28 -8.47 -14.77
N SER A 415 -32.31 -8.00 -14.06
CA SER A 415 -32.28 -7.96 -12.61
C SER A 415 -32.19 -9.40 -12.11
N TYR A 416 -31.03 -9.78 -11.56
CA TYR A 416 -30.92 -11.00 -10.78
C TYR A 416 -31.66 -10.77 -9.46
N LYS A 417 -32.97 -11.07 -9.45
CA LYS A 417 -33.69 -11.26 -8.19
C LYS A 417 -32.97 -12.36 -7.41
N LYS A 418 -32.54 -11.99 -6.20
CA LYS A 418 -31.84 -12.82 -5.20
C LYS A 418 -32.42 -14.22 -5.05
#